data_AF-A0A4Q5DIB3-F1
#
_entry.id   AF-A0A4Q5DIB3-F1
#
_cell.length_a   1.000
_cell.length_b   1.000
_cell.length_c   1.000
_cell.angle_alpha   90.00
_cell.angle_beta   90.00
_cell.angle_gamma   90.00
#
_symmetry.space_group_name_H-M   'P 1'
#
loop_
_entity.id
_entity.type
_entity.pdbx_description
1 polymer ?
#
loop_
_entity_poly.entity_id
_entity_poly.type
_entity_poly.pdbx_seq_one_letter_code
_entity_poly.pdbx_strand_id
1 'polypeptide(L)'
;MNKWQKIYVIFSQVLVSLSQQFHRKYNDRCLELEHFGRCMIYRTDKKFIFVTVYYINSSYPIKFLPLNCSNEDFENALTDILQASLHGKYVEVNNSELIKAMKQRSWRQLYRCSTSVLVTHNNSKLTILPTQTVADKIHEWDYNQELSFDLNVASWKDIIISIRKLIESDETDQ
;
A
#
# COMPACT_ATOMS: atom_id res chain seq x y z
N MET A 1 42.81 21.16 14.67
CA MET A 1 41.56 21.06 13.88
C MET A 1 41.56 22.16 12.84
N ASN A 2 41.71 21.80 11.56
CA ASN A 2 41.92 22.75 10.47
C ASN A 2 40.61 23.47 10.09
N LYS A 3 40.71 24.68 9.53
CA LYS A 3 39.56 25.53 9.15
C LYS A 3 38.50 24.76 8.33
N TRP A 4 38.95 23.88 7.44
CA TRP A 4 38.11 22.99 6.62
C TRP A 4 37.34 21.93 7.41
N GLN A 5 37.93 21.37 8.48
CA GLN A 5 37.25 20.40 9.34
C GLN A 5 36.11 21.06 10.12
N LYS A 6 36.30 22.31 10.58
CA LYS A 6 35.24 23.08 11.25
C LYS A 6 34.06 23.37 10.32
N ILE A 7 34.34 23.74 9.06
CA ILE A 7 33.30 24.00 8.05
C ILE A 7 32.49 22.73 7.78
N TYR A 8 33.14 21.58 7.64
CA TYR A 8 32.46 20.30 7.37
C TYR A 8 31.52 19.89 8.52
N VAL A 9 31.98 20.04 9.77
CA VAL A 9 31.16 19.73 10.95
C VAL A 9 29.92 20.63 11.00
N ILE A 10 30.08 21.94 10.77
CA ILE A 10 28.95 22.87 10.74
C ILE A 10 27.97 22.51 9.62
N PHE A 11 28.46 22.21 8.41
CA PHE A 11 27.60 21.80 7.30
C PHE A 11 26.84 20.50 7.60
N SER A 12 27.49 19.50 8.22
CA SER A 12 26.82 18.26 8.61
C SER A 12 25.74 18.48 9.67
N GLN A 13 25.99 19.36 10.65
CA GLN A 13 25.01 19.68 11.68
C GLN A 13 23.82 20.45 11.10
N VAL A 14 24.07 21.38 10.18
CA VAL A 14 23.04 22.13 9.45
C VAL A 14 22.21 21.19 8.56
N LEU A 15 22.84 20.24 7.86
CA LEU A 15 22.12 19.26 7.03
C LEU A 15 21.27 18.30 7.86
N VAL A 16 21.79 17.82 9.01
CA VAL A 16 21.04 16.96 9.94
C VAL A 16 19.87 17.72 10.58
N SER A 17 20.06 18.97 10.95
CA SER A 17 18.98 19.79 11.51
C SER A 17 17.95 20.19 10.47
N LEU A 18 18.36 20.50 9.23
CA LEU A 18 17.43 20.68 8.11
C LEU A 18 16.63 19.41 7.82
N SER A 19 17.28 18.24 7.75
CA SER A 19 16.58 16.98 7.47
C SER A 19 15.61 16.60 8.59
N GLN A 20 15.99 16.83 9.85
CA GLN A 20 15.09 16.67 10.99
C GLN A 20 13.94 17.68 10.97
N GLN A 21 14.18 18.91 10.53
CA GLN A 21 13.14 19.94 10.40
C GLN A 21 12.17 19.63 9.25
N PHE A 22 12.67 19.08 8.13
CA PHE A 22 11.83 18.56 7.06
C PHE A 22 11.02 17.34 7.51
N HIS A 23 11.63 16.37 8.20
CA HIS A 23 10.92 15.23 8.79
C HIS A 23 9.85 15.66 9.79
N ARG A 24 10.17 16.61 10.70
CA ARG A 24 9.19 17.16 11.65
C ARG A 24 8.08 17.91 10.95
N LYS A 25 8.40 18.77 9.98
CA LYS A 25 7.38 19.52 9.19
C LYS A 25 6.49 18.59 8.37
N TYR A 26 6.96 17.40 8.02
CA TYR A 26 6.17 16.37 7.33
C TYR A 26 5.31 15.54 8.30
N ASN A 27 5.83 15.20 9.49
CA ASN A 27 5.08 14.49 10.54
C ASN A 27 4.07 15.37 11.29
N ASP A 28 4.35 16.67 11.47
CA ASP A 28 3.46 17.62 12.15
C ASP A 28 2.35 18.14 11.23
N ARG A 29 2.51 17.96 9.92
CA ARG A 29 1.36 17.92 9.02
C ARG A 29 0.72 16.55 9.18
N CYS A 30 -0.15 16.42 10.17
CA CYS A 30 -1.46 15.88 9.83
C CYS A 30 -1.96 16.75 8.66
N LEU A 31 -1.56 16.38 7.43
CA LEU A 31 -2.36 16.67 6.26
C LEU A 31 -3.77 16.35 6.72
N GLU A 32 -4.71 17.29 6.59
CA GLU A 32 -6.11 16.91 6.51
C GLU A 32 -6.13 15.81 5.46
N LEU A 33 -6.10 14.57 5.93
CA LEU A 33 -5.96 13.40 5.10
C LEU A 33 -7.19 13.52 4.22
N GLU A 34 -6.97 13.64 2.91
CA GLU A 34 -8.01 13.35 1.96
C GLU A 34 -8.78 12.13 2.51
N HIS A 35 -10.10 12.25 2.75
CA HIS A 35 -10.90 11.28 3.51
C HIS A 35 -11.07 9.96 2.76
N PHE A 36 -9.95 9.30 2.50
CA PHE A 36 -9.85 8.08 1.75
C PHE A 36 -9.20 6.99 2.61
N GLY A 37 -9.91 5.89 2.82
CA GLY A 37 -9.25 4.64 3.19
C GLY A 37 -8.50 4.09 1.97
N ARG A 38 -7.26 3.62 2.14
CA ARG A 38 -6.48 2.98 1.08
C ARG A 38 -5.84 1.68 1.56
N CYS A 39 -6.00 0.65 0.76
CA CYS A 39 -5.46 -0.68 0.98
C CYS A 39 -4.74 -1.15 -0.27
N MET A 40 -3.45 -1.49 -0.15
CA MET A 40 -2.76 -2.21 -1.19
C MET A 40 -2.90 -3.72 -0.92
N ILE A 41 -3.41 -4.45 -1.90
CA ILE A 41 -3.56 -5.90 -1.82
C ILE A 41 -2.56 -6.54 -2.78
N TYR A 42 -1.69 -7.40 -2.27
CA TYR A 42 -0.84 -8.27 -3.07
C TYR A 42 -1.36 -9.70 -3.03
N ARG A 43 -1.51 -10.34 -4.19
CA ARG A 43 -1.69 -11.79 -4.29
C ARG A 43 -0.34 -12.42 -4.63
N THR A 44 0.17 -13.23 -3.71
CA THR A 44 1.36 -14.08 -3.94
C THR A 44 0.94 -15.50 -4.28
N ASP A 45 1.92 -16.38 -4.55
CA ASP A 45 1.72 -17.82 -4.71
C ASP A 45 1.12 -18.52 -3.47
N LYS A 46 1.21 -17.90 -2.29
CA LYS A 46 0.83 -18.53 -1.01
C LYS A 46 -0.33 -17.87 -0.29
N LYS A 47 -0.54 -16.58 -0.49
CA LYS A 47 -1.45 -15.77 0.33
C LYS A 47 -1.74 -14.41 -0.26
N PHE A 48 -2.80 -13.79 0.24
CA PHE A 48 -3.04 -12.36 0.13
C PHE A 48 -2.30 -11.60 1.23
N ILE A 49 -1.83 -10.40 0.89
CA ILE A 49 -1.20 -9.45 1.81
C ILE A 49 -1.94 -8.13 1.66
N PHE A 50 -2.58 -7.67 2.73
CA PHE A 50 -3.28 -6.39 2.77
C PHE A 50 -2.41 -5.41 3.54
N VAL A 51 -2.04 -4.30 2.91
CA VAL A 51 -1.12 -3.30 3.45
C VAL A 51 -1.86 -1.97 3.52
N THR A 52 -1.86 -1.34 4.69
CA THR A 52 -2.42 0.00 4.88
C THR A 52 -1.60 1.03 4.10
N VAL A 53 -2.29 1.91 3.38
CA VAL A 53 -1.67 3.02 2.64
C VAL A 53 -2.18 4.35 3.19
N TYR A 54 -1.26 5.22 3.59
CA TYR A 54 -1.52 6.60 4.01
C TYR A 54 -1.04 7.53 2.92
N TYR A 55 -1.96 8.18 2.22
CA TYR A 55 -1.67 8.97 1.03
C TYR A 55 -0.89 8.15 -0.02
N ILE A 56 0.44 8.30 -0.13
CA ILE A 56 1.31 7.51 -1.04
C ILE A 56 2.21 6.51 -0.31
N ASN A 57 2.21 6.50 1.03
CA ASN A 57 3.13 5.70 1.83
C ASN A 57 2.44 4.49 2.44
N SER A 58 3.04 3.32 2.30
CA SER A 58 2.55 2.09 2.93
C SER A 58 3.07 1.95 4.36
N SER A 59 2.24 1.46 5.27
CA SER A 59 2.59 1.24 6.69
C SER A 59 1.74 0.14 7.32
N TYR A 60 1.79 0.03 8.64
CA TYR A 60 0.93 -0.80 9.45
C TYR A 60 -0.49 -0.23 9.55
N PRO A 61 -1.51 -1.07 9.84
CA PRO A 61 -1.43 -2.54 9.96
C PRO A 61 -1.18 -3.29 8.63
N ILE A 62 -0.71 -4.53 8.75
CA ILE A 62 -0.57 -5.47 7.61
C ILE A 62 -1.30 -6.75 7.99
N LYS A 63 -2.19 -7.22 7.11
CA LYS A 63 -2.93 -8.47 7.29
C LYS A 63 -2.57 -9.50 6.23
N PHE A 64 -2.74 -10.77 6.59
CA PHE A 64 -2.46 -11.91 5.71
C PHE A 64 -3.65 -12.85 5.72
N LEU A 65 -4.06 -13.31 4.55
CA LEU A 65 -5.08 -14.35 4.40
C LEU A 65 -4.59 -15.47 3.47
N PRO A 66 -4.93 -16.73 3.73
CA PRO A 66 -4.65 -17.82 2.78
C PRO A 66 -5.47 -17.61 1.48
N LEU A 67 -5.03 -18.19 0.37
CA LEU A 67 -5.69 -18.00 -0.93
C LEU A 67 -7.14 -18.52 -0.95
N ASN A 68 -7.43 -19.58 -0.18
CA ASN A 68 -8.76 -20.17 -0.03
C ASN A 68 -9.61 -19.52 1.08
N CYS A 69 -9.28 -18.31 1.53
CA CYS A 69 -10.07 -17.60 2.54
C CYS A 69 -11.51 -17.35 2.06
N SER A 70 -12.44 -17.29 3.02
CA SER A 70 -13.83 -16.97 2.72
C SER A 70 -13.98 -15.51 2.26
N ASN A 71 -15.11 -15.18 1.64
CA ASN A 71 -15.44 -13.79 1.31
C ASN A 71 -15.59 -12.94 2.58
N GLU A 72 -16.09 -13.51 3.67
CA GLU A 72 -16.24 -12.82 4.96
C GLU A 72 -14.87 -12.45 5.55
N ASP A 73 -13.90 -13.37 5.54
CA ASP A 73 -12.53 -13.07 6.00
C ASP A 73 -11.88 -11.99 5.14
N PHE A 74 -12.09 -12.05 3.83
CA PHE A 74 -11.55 -11.07 2.88
C PHE A 74 -12.15 -9.68 3.11
N GLU A 75 -13.48 -9.61 3.28
CA GLU A 75 -14.20 -8.37 3.62
C GLU A 75 -13.64 -7.78 4.92
N ASN A 76 -13.61 -8.57 5.99
CA ASN A 76 -13.11 -8.13 7.30
C ASN A 76 -11.66 -7.65 7.26
N ALA A 77 -10.79 -8.31 6.48
CA ALA A 77 -9.42 -7.85 6.33
C ALA A 77 -9.34 -6.52 5.56
N LEU A 78 -10.11 -6.39 4.47
CA LEU A 78 -10.12 -5.17 3.66
C LEU A 78 -10.69 -3.98 4.43
N THR A 79 -11.86 -4.14 5.05
CA THR A 79 -12.53 -3.08 5.81
C THR A 79 -11.67 -2.61 6.99
N ASP A 80 -11.05 -3.53 7.74
CA ASP A 80 -10.16 -3.15 8.83
C ASP A 80 -8.96 -2.34 8.36
N ILE A 81 -8.36 -2.68 7.22
CA ILE A 81 -7.24 -1.93 6.65
C ILE A 81 -7.69 -0.55 6.16
N LEU A 82 -8.83 -0.47 5.47
CA LEU A 82 -9.40 0.80 5.01
C LEU A 82 -9.72 1.73 6.18
N GLN A 83 -10.35 1.21 7.23
CA GLN A 83 -10.63 1.97 8.47
C GLN A 83 -9.33 2.43 9.15
N ALA A 84 -8.31 1.57 9.20
CA ALA A 84 -7.01 1.94 9.76
C ALA A 84 -6.29 3.03 8.95
N SER A 85 -6.38 3.02 7.61
CA SER A 85 -5.82 4.11 6.79
C SER A 85 -6.59 5.42 6.94
N LEU A 86 -7.90 5.36 7.16
CA LEU A 86 -8.76 6.53 7.27
C LEU A 86 -8.63 7.22 8.63
N HIS A 87 -8.51 6.44 9.71
CA HIS A 87 -8.57 6.93 11.09
C HIS A 87 -7.30 6.69 11.91
N GLY A 88 -6.43 5.80 11.44
CA GLY A 88 -5.20 5.48 12.14
C GLY A 88 -4.12 6.54 11.97
N LYS A 89 -3.14 6.51 12.88
CA LYS A 89 -1.96 7.37 12.80
C LYS A 89 -0.91 6.71 11.91
N TYR A 90 -0.48 7.43 10.88
CA TYR A 90 0.67 7.01 10.08
C TYR A 90 1.90 6.80 10.96
N VAL A 91 2.52 5.64 10.81
CA VAL A 91 3.84 5.32 11.37
C VAL A 91 4.80 5.23 10.21
N GLU A 92 5.89 6.00 10.27
CA GLU A 92 6.93 5.89 9.25
C GLU A 92 7.64 4.54 9.38
N VAL A 93 7.68 3.80 8.27
CA VAL A 93 8.35 2.50 8.18
C VAL A 93 9.28 2.55 6.97
N ASN A 94 10.55 2.25 7.16
CA ASN A 94 11.48 2.23 6.03
C ASN A 94 11.19 1.02 5.11
N ASN A 95 11.57 1.12 3.84
CA ASN A 95 11.29 0.09 2.84
C ASN A 95 11.83 -1.31 3.21
N SER A 96 12.91 -1.40 3.99
CA SER A 96 13.51 -2.67 4.39
C SER A 96 12.75 -3.33 5.54
N GLU A 97 12.17 -2.54 6.43
CA GLU A 97 11.29 -3.01 7.50
C GLU A 97 9.94 -3.41 6.94
N LEU A 98 9.37 -2.60 6.04
CA LEU A 98 8.07 -2.88 5.45
C LEU A 98 8.07 -4.21 4.68
N ILE A 99 9.08 -4.45 3.82
CA ILE A 99 9.15 -5.70 3.06
C ILE A 99 9.31 -6.93 3.98
N LYS A 100 10.04 -6.78 5.10
CA LYS A 100 10.16 -7.83 6.13
C LYS A 100 8.85 -8.03 6.88
N ALA A 101 8.14 -6.95 7.22
CA ALA A 101 6.84 -6.99 7.87
C ALA A 101 5.80 -7.70 6.99
N MET A 102 5.84 -7.47 5.68
CA MET A 102 5.06 -8.20 4.66
C MET A 102 5.51 -9.66 4.46
N LYS A 103 6.55 -10.10 5.17
CA LYS A 103 7.15 -11.44 5.10
C LYS A 103 7.65 -11.79 3.69
N GLN A 104 8.25 -10.82 3.00
CA GLN A 104 8.81 -10.96 1.66
C GLN A 104 10.33 -10.79 1.67
N ARG A 105 11.01 -11.39 0.69
CA ARG A 105 12.49 -11.36 0.63
C ARG A 105 13.02 -10.02 0.15
N SER A 106 12.37 -9.43 -0.86
CA SER A 106 12.75 -8.15 -1.44
C SER A 106 11.62 -7.59 -2.29
N TRP A 107 11.58 -6.27 -2.47
CA TRP A 107 10.64 -5.61 -3.38
C TRP A 107 10.69 -6.17 -4.80
N ARG A 108 11.91 -6.41 -5.31
CA ARG A 108 12.10 -7.02 -6.63
C ARG A 108 11.47 -8.41 -6.75
N GLN A 109 11.52 -9.22 -5.68
CA GLN A 109 10.88 -10.54 -5.68
C GLN A 109 9.37 -10.43 -5.54
N LEU A 110 8.87 -9.53 -4.69
CA LEU A 110 7.43 -9.28 -4.56
C LEU A 110 6.84 -8.90 -5.93
N TYR A 111 7.31 -7.82 -6.55
CA TYR A 111 6.82 -7.35 -7.86
C TYR A 111 7.04 -8.33 -9.02
N ARG A 112 7.87 -9.37 -8.86
CA ARG A 112 8.05 -10.41 -9.89
C ARG A 112 7.09 -11.57 -9.73
N CYS A 113 6.57 -11.77 -8.52
CA CYS A 113 5.89 -12.99 -8.11
C CYS A 113 4.53 -12.68 -7.47
N SER A 114 4.02 -11.46 -7.65
CA SER A 114 2.70 -11.06 -7.21
C SER A 114 2.00 -10.21 -8.26
N THR A 115 0.68 -10.27 -8.24
CA THR A 115 -0.22 -9.26 -8.78
C THR A 115 -0.68 -8.37 -7.63
N SER A 116 -1.13 -7.16 -7.94
CA SER A 116 -1.65 -6.26 -6.91
C SER A 116 -2.75 -5.32 -7.40
N VAL A 117 -3.56 -4.87 -6.44
CA VAL A 117 -4.52 -3.78 -6.62
C VAL A 117 -4.37 -2.77 -5.49
N LEU A 118 -4.58 -1.49 -5.81
CA LEU A 118 -4.85 -0.46 -4.84
C LEU A 118 -6.37 -0.28 -4.73
N VAL A 119 -6.90 -0.52 -3.54
CA VAL A 119 -8.29 -0.23 -3.20
C VAL A 119 -8.35 1.11 -2.49
N THR A 120 -9.15 2.04 -3.00
CA THR A 120 -9.39 3.34 -2.37
C THR A 120 -10.88 3.49 -2.06
N HIS A 121 -11.21 3.94 -0.86
CA HIS A 121 -12.58 4.15 -0.40
C HIS A 121 -12.75 5.59 0.06
N ASN A 122 -13.73 6.31 -0.46
CA ASN A 122 -14.27 7.53 0.15
C ASN A 122 -15.75 7.38 0.40
N ASN A 123 -16.24 7.69 1.60
CA ASN A 123 -17.67 7.79 1.95
C ASN A 123 -18.57 6.75 1.24
N SER A 124 -19.09 7.07 0.04
CA SER A 124 -19.99 6.24 -0.76
C SER A 124 -19.37 5.51 -1.96
N LYS A 125 -18.08 5.66 -2.27
CA LYS A 125 -17.45 5.08 -3.47
C LYS A 125 -16.19 4.29 -3.11
N LEU A 126 -16.01 3.17 -3.79
CA LEU A 126 -14.82 2.33 -3.71
C LEU A 126 -14.24 2.13 -5.11
N THR A 127 -12.96 2.45 -5.29
CA THR A 127 -12.22 2.21 -6.52
C THR A 127 -11.18 1.11 -6.34
N ILE A 128 -10.97 0.33 -7.39
CA ILE A 128 -9.97 -0.73 -7.45
C ILE A 128 -9.09 -0.45 -8.67
N LEU A 129 -7.82 -0.14 -8.42
CA LEU A 129 -6.83 0.13 -9.45
C LEU A 129 -5.79 -1.01 -9.48
N PRO A 130 -5.85 -1.90 -10.47
CA PRO A 130 -4.87 -2.96 -10.62
C PRO A 130 -3.52 -2.43 -11.09
N THR A 131 -2.48 -3.22 -10.84
CA THR A 131 -1.16 -3.04 -11.43
C THR A 131 -0.97 -3.97 -12.61
N GLN A 132 -0.41 -3.48 -13.71
CA GLN A 132 0.06 -4.30 -14.82
C GLN A 132 1.58 -4.48 -14.76
N THR A 133 2.05 -5.63 -15.26
CA THR A 133 3.47 -5.86 -15.47
C THR A 133 3.84 -5.40 -16.88
N VAL A 134 4.53 -4.27 -17.01
CA VAL A 134 5.10 -3.84 -18.29
C VAL A 134 6.51 -4.44 -18.43
N ALA A 135 6.90 -4.77 -19.66
CA ALA A 135 8.15 -5.44 -20.02
C ALA A 135 9.34 -4.98 -19.13
N ASP A 136 10.08 -5.96 -18.59
CA ASP A 136 11.15 -5.78 -17.60
C ASP A 136 10.78 -5.23 -16.20
N LYS A 137 9.51 -5.39 -15.80
CA LYS A 137 9.08 -5.56 -14.39
C LYS A 137 8.95 -4.27 -13.59
N ILE A 138 8.43 -3.24 -14.23
CA ILE A 138 7.86 -2.09 -13.54
C ILE A 138 6.37 -2.41 -13.34
N HIS A 139 5.92 -2.41 -12.08
CA HIS A 139 4.49 -2.36 -11.79
C HIS A 139 4.00 -0.97 -12.17
N GLU A 140 3.25 -0.89 -13.26
CA GLU A 140 2.53 0.33 -13.62
C GLU A 140 1.06 0.18 -13.25
N TRP A 141 0.39 1.31 -13.05
CA TRP A 141 -1.05 1.31 -12.82
C TRP A 141 -1.78 1.03 -14.13
N ASP A 142 -2.70 0.06 -14.09
CA ASP A 142 -3.56 -0.23 -15.23
C ASP A 142 -4.90 0.48 -15.06
N TYR A 143 -4.91 1.75 -15.46
CA TYR A 143 -6.11 2.58 -15.44
C TYR A 143 -7.19 2.08 -16.42
N ASN A 144 -6.87 1.22 -17.40
CA ASN A 144 -7.87 0.68 -18.32
C ASN A 144 -8.74 -0.38 -17.63
N GLN A 145 -8.21 -1.01 -16.58
CA GLN A 145 -8.92 -2.00 -15.76
C GLN A 145 -9.37 -1.44 -14.40
N GLU A 146 -9.34 -0.11 -14.22
CA GLU A 146 -9.86 0.52 -13.00
C GLU A 146 -11.38 0.27 -12.88
N LEU A 147 -11.80 -0.22 -11.72
CA LEU A 147 -13.21 -0.43 -11.40
C LEU A 147 -13.65 0.52 -10.30
N SER A 148 -14.93 0.90 -10.34
CA SER A 148 -15.53 1.81 -9.38
C SER A 148 -16.91 1.33 -8.97
N PHE A 149 -17.18 1.34 -7.68
CA PHE A 149 -18.42 0.87 -7.08
C PHE A 149 -19.05 1.96 -6.21
N ASP A 150 -20.37 2.14 -6.33
CA ASP A 150 -21.17 2.87 -5.34
C ASP A 150 -21.55 1.91 -4.21
N LEU A 151 -21.07 2.19 -3.00
CA LEU A 151 -21.29 1.34 -1.83
C LEU A 151 -22.74 1.34 -1.33
N ASN A 152 -23.58 2.26 -1.78
CA ASN A 152 -25.02 2.22 -1.48
C ASN A 152 -25.77 1.17 -2.32
N VAL A 153 -25.15 0.68 -3.39
CA VAL A 153 -25.78 -0.22 -4.37
C VAL A 153 -25.02 -1.54 -4.50
N ALA A 154 -23.69 -1.48 -4.54
CA ALA A 154 -22.84 -2.64 -4.75
C ALA A 154 -22.75 -3.53 -3.51
N SER A 155 -22.79 -4.85 -3.70
CA SER A 155 -22.53 -5.79 -2.63
C SER A 155 -21.03 -5.99 -2.42
N TRP A 156 -20.60 -6.21 -1.17
CA TRP A 156 -19.22 -6.58 -0.87
C TRP A 156 -18.77 -7.85 -1.60
N LYS A 157 -19.70 -8.79 -1.80
CA LYS A 157 -19.45 -10.00 -2.59
C LYS A 157 -19.00 -9.67 -4.01
N ASP A 158 -19.68 -8.74 -4.70
CA ASP A 158 -19.33 -8.37 -6.08
C ASP A 158 -17.99 -7.63 -6.15
N ILE A 159 -17.73 -6.75 -5.18
CA ILE A 159 -16.46 -6.04 -5.04
C ILE A 159 -15.32 -7.04 -4.87
N ILE A 160 -15.46 -8.00 -3.94
CA ILE A 160 -14.44 -9.01 -3.65
C ILE A 160 -14.20 -9.92 -4.86
N ILE A 161 -15.27 -10.37 -5.53
CA ILE A 161 -15.15 -11.15 -6.77
C ILE A 161 -14.38 -10.36 -7.83
N SER A 162 -14.63 -9.05 -7.95
CA SER A 162 -13.94 -8.19 -8.92
C SER A 162 -12.46 -8.01 -8.57
N ILE A 163 -12.13 -7.78 -7.29
CA ILE A 163 -10.74 -7.75 -6.81
C ILE A 163 -10.04 -9.05 -7.17
N ARG A 164 -10.65 -10.19 -6.84
CA ARG A 164 -10.10 -11.51 -7.11
C ARG A 164 -9.85 -11.73 -8.59
N LYS A 165 -10.80 -11.42 -9.47
CA LYS A 165 -10.60 -11.51 -10.93
C LYS A 165 -9.43 -10.67 -11.46
N LEU A 166 -9.15 -9.52 -10.84
CA LEU A 166 -8.04 -8.65 -11.24
C LEU A 166 -6.67 -9.16 -10.77
N ILE A 167 -6.61 -9.92 -9.66
CA ILE A 167 -5.34 -10.34 -9.04
C ILE A 167 -5.10 -11.86 -9.07
N GLU A 168 -6.13 -12.66 -9.26
CA GLU A 168 -6.03 -14.09 -9.53
C GLU A 168 -5.85 -14.21 -11.04
N SER A 169 -4.65 -14.58 -11.49
CA SER A 169 -4.42 -14.91 -12.89
C SER A 169 -5.32 -16.08 -13.29
N ASP A 170 -5.83 -16.06 -14.52
CA ASP A 170 -6.48 -17.22 -15.16
C ASP A 170 -5.47 -18.37 -15.30
N GLU A 171 -5.18 -19.08 -14.22
CA GLU A 171 -4.45 -20.35 -14.23
C GLU A 171 -5.38 -21.50 -14.66
N THR A 172 -6.13 -21.31 -15.74
CA THR A 172 -6.97 -22.33 -16.38
C THR A 172 -6.83 -22.36 -17.90
N ASP A 173 -5.63 -22.16 -18.42
CA ASP A 173 -5.28 -22.49 -19.82
C ASP A 173 -3.88 -23.16 -19.88
N GLN A 174 -3.73 -24.29 -19.19
CA GLN A 174 -2.67 -25.28 -19.45
C GLN A 174 -3.23 -26.70 -19.45
#